data_AF-A0A834BVG0-F1
#
_entry.id   AF-A0A834BVG0-F1
#
_cell.length_a   1.000
_cell.length_b   1.000
_cell.length_c   1.000
_cell.angle_alpha   90.00
_cell.angle_beta   90.00
_cell.angle_gamma   90.00
#
_symmetry.space_group_name_H-M   'P 1'
#
loop_
_entity.id
_entity.type
_entity.pdbx_description
1 polymer ?
#
loop_
_entity_poly.entity_id
_entity_poly.type
_entity_poly.pdbx_seq_one_letter_code
_entity_poly.pdbx_strand_id
1 'polypeptide(L)' 'MPALTMAEPAVDHHKRFQTAVDVIHNLPKNGSYRPSYEVMLRFYSLYKQAVCGPCQVPRPAFWDPS' A
#
# COMPACT_ATOMS: atom_id res chain seq x y z
N MET A 1 18.13 -6.86 -33.57
CA MET A 1 18.80 -6.16 -32.46
C MET A 1 18.21 -6.66 -31.15
N PRO A 2 18.94 -7.33 -30.25
CA PRO A 2 18.42 -7.66 -28.93
C PRO A 2 18.70 -6.51 -27.96
N ALA A 3 17.64 -5.97 -27.38
CA ALA A 3 17.74 -4.97 -26.33
C ALA A 3 18.25 -5.63 -25.04
N LEU A 4 19.28 -5.03 -24.44
CA LEU A 4 19.81 -5.38 -23.14
C LEU A 4 18.72 -5.09 -22.08
N THR A 5 17.97 -6.12 -21.68
CA THR A 5 17.21 -6.08 -20.43
C THR A 5 18.23 -6.00 -19.31
N MET A 6 18.36 -4.82 -18.72
CA MET A 6 19.06 -4.62 -17.45
C MET A 6 18.36 -5.51 -16.43
N ALA A 7 19.07 -6.53 -15.95
CA ALA A 7 18.65 -7.31 -14.80
C ALA A 7 18.67 -6.36 -13.59
N GLU A 8 17.49 -5.82 -13.24
CA GLU A 8 17.32 -5.23 -11.92
C GLU A 8 17.69 -6.32 -10.90
N PRO A 9 18.55 -6.02 -9.91
CA PRO A 9 18.88 -6.99 -8.86
C PRO A 9 17.56 -7.45 -8.27
N ALA A 10 17.34 -8.76 -8.15
CA ALA A 10 16.08 -9.34 -7.69
C ALA A 10 15.69 -8.72 -6.33
N VAL A 11 14.91 -7.64 -6.40
CA VAL A 11 14.44 -6.93 -5.24
C VAL A 11 13.37 -7.81 -4.66
N ASP A 12 13.56 -8.23 -3.41
CA ASP A 12 12.49 -8.87 -2.66
C ASP A 12 11.40 -7.83 -2.35
N HIS A 13 10.52 -7.62 -3.33
CA HIS A 13 9.40 -6.69 -3.27
C HIS A 13 8.48 -7.03 -2.10
N HIS A 14 8.35 -8.32 -1.76
CA HIS A 14 7.54 -8.78 -0.65
C HIS A 14 8.12 -8.33 0.68
N LYS A 15 9.43 -8.52 0.89
CA LYS A 15 10.13 -8.05 2.09
C LYS A 15 10.05 -6.54 2.25
N ARG A 16 10.26 -5.77 1.17
CA ARG A 16 10.13 -4.30 1.22
C ARG A 16 8.71 -3.86 1.54
N PHE A 17 7.72 -4.54 0.97
CA PHE A 17 6.30 -4.28 1.27
C PHE A 17 5.99 -4.53 2.75
N GLN A 18 6.42 -5.67 3.31
CA GLN A 18 6.23 -5.98 4.73
C GLN A 18 6.87 -4.93 5.64
N THR A 19 8.13 -4.56 5.38
CA THR A 19 8.79 -3.49 6.16
C THR A 19 8.03 -2.17 6.07
N ALA A 20 7.52 -1.80 4.89
CA ALA A 20 6.76 -0.56 4.73
C ALA A 20 5.42 -0.61 5.50
N VAL A 21 4.72 -1.74 5.46
CA VAL A 21 3.48 -1.97 6.22
C VAL A 21 3.74 -1.85 7.73
N ASP A 22 4.81 -2.46 8.22
CA ASP A 22 5.20 -2.39 9.62
C ASP A 22 5.53 -0.95 10.05
N VAL A 23 6.25 -0.19 9.23
CA VAL A 23 6.54 1.23 9.52
C VAL A 23 5.25 2.02 9.64
N ILE A 24 4.32 1.90 8.68
CA ILE A 24 3.06 2.64 8.69
C ILE A 24 2.17 2.24 9.88
N HIS A 25 2.10 0.96 10.24
CA HIS A 25 1.33 0.50 11.40
C HIS A 25 1.91 0.95 12.74
N ASN A 26 3.24 1.03 12.84
CA ASN A 26 3.92 1.47 14.05
C ASN A 26 4.11 2.99 14.13
N LEU A 27 3.57 3.77 13.19
CA LEU A 27 3.62 5.23 13.27
C LEU A 27 2.87 5.73 14.51
N PRO A 28 3.51 6.57 15.36
CA PRO A 28 2.85 7.13 16.51
C PRO A 28 1.71 8.06 16.07
N LYS A 29 0.50 7.86 16.61
CA LYS A 29 -0.70 8.66 16.30
C LYS A 29 -0.51 10.17 16.49
N ASN A 30 0.37 10.55 17.43
CA ASN A 30 0.71 11.93 17.73
C ASN A 30 2.11 12.36 17.26
N GLY A 31 2.71 11.61 16.33
CA GLY A 31 4.08 11.83 15.86
C GLY A 31 4.27 13.05 14.97
N SER A 32 5.55 13.30 14.64
CA SER A 32 6.01 14.34 13.71
C SER A 32 5.55 14.12 12.28
N TYR A 33 5.32 12.86 11.89
CA TYR A 33 4.77 12.51 10.59
C TYR A 33 3.32 12.05 10.72
N ARG A 34 2.41 12.82 10.11
CA ARG A 34 1.01 12.46 9.97
C ARG A 34 0.68 12.49 8.48
N PRO A 35 0.56 11.31 7.83
CA PRO A 35 0.17 11.29 6.42
C PRO A 35 -1.21 11.95 6.28
N SER A 36 -1.39 12.72 5.20
CA SER A 36 -2.68 13.31 4.89
C SER A 36 -3.71 12.21 4.60
N TYR A 37 -4.99 12.56 4.68
CA TYR A 37 -6.07 11.61 4.40
C TYR A 37 -5.93 10.94 3.03
N GLU A 38 -5.57 11.70 1.99
CA GLU A 38 -5.34 11.15 0.65
C GLU A 38 -4.18 10.15 0.59
N VAL A 39 -3.09 10.42 1.33
CA VAL A 39 -1.94 9.51 1.40
C VAL A 39 -2.34 8.22 2.13
N MET A 40 -3.13 8.34 3.19
CA MET A 40 -3.66 7.19 3.92
C MET A 40 -4.55 6.31 3.03
N LEU A 41 -5.43 6.92 2.24
CA LEU A 41 -6.27 6.19 1.27
C LEU A 41 -5.44 5.46 0.21
N ARG A 42 -4.33 6.06 -0.26
CA ARG A 42 -3.41 5.40 -1.19
C ARG A 42 -2.70 4.21 -0.55
N PHE A 43 -2.23 4.32 0.69
CA PHE A 43 -1.65 3.18 1.38
C PHE A 43 -2.67 2.06 1.58
N TYR A 44 -3.90 2.41 1.95
CA TYR A 44 -4.98 1.46 2.11
C TYR A 44 -5.30 0.71 0.81
N SER A 45 -5.47 1.43 -0.31
CA SER A 45 -5.81 0.79 -1.59
C SER A 45 -4.72 -0.17 -2.06
N LEU A 46 -3.45 0.24 -1.97
CA LEU A 46 -2.31 -0.58 -2.34
C LEU A 46 -2.15 -1.80 -1.43
N TYR A 47 -2.33 -1.62 -0.12
CA TYR A 47 -2.29 -2.72 0.85
C TYR A 47 -3.39 -3.75 0.56
N LYS A 48 -4.63 -3.30 0.35
CA LYS A 48 -5.76 -4.18 0.03
C LYS A 48 -5.56 -4.90 -1.29
N GLN A 49 -5.01 -4.24 -2.30
CA GLN A 49 -4.71 -4.87 -3.58
C GLN A 49 -3.62 -5.93 -3.47
N ALA A 50 -2.57 -5.68 -2.67
CA ALA A 50 -1.48 -6.63 -2.47
C ALA A 50 -1.89 -7.86 -1.64
N VAL A 51 -2.78 -7.69 -0.66
CA VAL A 51 -3.19 -8.77 0.26
C VAL A 51 -4.45 -9.50 -0.20
N CYS A 52 -5.44 -8.78 -0.73
CA CYS A 52 -6.75 -9.32 -1.10
C CYS A 52 -6.98 -9.42 -2.61
N GLY A 53 -6.09 -8.85 -3.43
CA GLY A 53 -6.29 -8.79 -4.88
C GLY A 53 -7.33 -7.74 -5.30
N PRO A 54 -7.94 -7.89 -6.50
CA PRO A 54 -8.92 -6.93 -7.03
C PRO A 54 -10.14 -6.74 -6.12
N CYS A 55 -10.63 -5.50 -6.02
CA CYS A 55 -11.82 -5.18 -5.23
C CYS A 55 -13.08 -5.79 -5.88
N GLN A 56 -13.74 -6.70 -5.16
CA GLN A 56 -14.97 -7.36 -5.60
C GLN A 56 -16.21 -6.89 -4.80
N VAL A 57 -16.02 -6.03 -3.81
CA VAL A 57 -17.12 -5.51 -2.99
C VAL A 57 -17.78 -4.32 -3.67
N PRO A 58 -19.12 -4.24 -3.68
CA PRO A 58 -19.81 -3.05 -4.16
C PRO A 58 -19.46 -1.84 -3.30
N ARG A 59 -19.55 -0.64 -3.88
CA ARG A 59 -19.35 0.60 -3.13
C ARG A 59 -20.35 0.63 -1.96
N PRO A 60 -19.88 0.88 -0.71
CA PRO A 60 -20.77 1.04 0.43
C PRO A 60 -21.85 2.11 0.17
N ALA A 61 -23.01 1.93 0.80
CA ALA A 61 -24.09 2.89 0.68
C ALA A 61 -23.68 4.23 1.32
N PHE A 62 -24.25 5.33 0.84
CA PHE A 62 -23.87 6.68 1.31
C PHE A 62 -24.05 6.89 2.83
N TRP A 63 -24.98 6.16 3.45
CA TRP A 63 -25.23 6.21 4.90
C TRP A 63 -24.35 5.26 5.72
N ASP A 64 -23.48 4.47 5.07
CA ASP A 64 -22.54 3.59 5.76
C ASP A 64 -21.29 4.41 6.15
N PRO A 65 -21.00 4.59 7.45
CA PRO A 65 -19.83 5.35 7.90
C PRO A 65 -18.50 4.57 7.75
N SER A 66 -18.52 3.38 7.14
CA SER A 66 -17.34 2.52 6.94
C SER A 66 -16.20 3.18 6.16
#